data_AF-A0A844GB15-F1
#
_entry.id   AF-A0A844GB15-F1
#
_cell.length_a   1.000
_cell.length_b   1.000
_cell.length_c   1.000
_cell.angle_alpha   90.00
_cell.angle_beta   90.00
_cell.angle_gamma   90.00
#
_symmetry.space_group_name_H-M   'P 1'
#
loop_
_entity.id
_entity.type
_entity.pdbx_description
1 polymer ?
#
loop_
_entity_poly.entity_id
_entity_poly.type
_entity_poly.pdbx_seq_one_letter_code
_entity_poly.pdbx_strand_id
1 'polypeptide(L)'
;MSRLTFGFYRDAERHQPLASLALAGGTVTRIWVGTDGSKVAMTPSGETITLTAQAIGPGLPASRVKLANSLSELAHGNASLAIGQVVSGMQALWLQVEDAGLDDGQYANLSLVSNAIYEV
;
A
#
# COMPACT_ATOMS: atom_id res chain seq x y z
N MET A 1 -20.47 -13.99 0.42
CA MET A 1 -19.34 -13.04 0.56
C MET A 1 -18.07 -13.83 0.86
N SER A 2 -17.13 -13.83 -0.07
CA SER A 2 -15.81 -14.45 0.11
C SER A 2 -14.81 -13.38 0.55
N ARG A 3 -13.93 -13.73 1.50
CA ARG A 3 -12.86 -12.82 1.94
C ARG A 3 -11.88 -12.60 0.79
N LEU A 4 -11.49 -11.34 0.57
CA LEU A 4 -10.49 -10.95 -0.41
C LEU A 4 -9.21 -10.46 0.28
N THR A 5 -8.14 -10.45 -0.50
CA THR A 5 -6.88 -9.79 -0.19
C THR A 5 -6.51 -8.99 -1.43
N PHE A 6 -6.03 -7.76 -1.26
CA PHE A 6 -5.51 -7.02 -2.41
C PHE A 6 -4.19 -7.61 -2.90
N GLY A 7 -4.02 -7.60 -4.21
CA GLY A 7 -2.71 -7.75 -4.82
C GLY A 7 -2.03 -6.38 -4.93
N PHE A 8 -0.70 -6.38 -4.81
CA PHE A 8 0.15 -5.21 -4.99
C PHE A 8 1.04 -5.44 -6.20
N TYR A 9 1.26 -4.41 -7.02
CA TYR A 9 1.92 -4.53 -8.32
C TYR A 9 2.76 -3.30 -8.67
N ARG A 10 3.74 -3.48 -9.55
CA ARG A 10 4.53 -2.38 -10.15
C ARG A 10 3.94 -1.82 -11.45
N ASP A 11 2.78 -2.31 -11.86
CA ASP A 11 2.07 -1.85 -13.05
C ASP A 11 0.55 -2.00 -12.85
N ALA A 12 -0.22 -1.24 -13.63
CA ALA A 12 -1.68 -1.25 -13.54
C ALA A 12 -2.29 -2.52 -14.15
N GLU A 13 -1.54 -3.20 -15.01
CA GLU A 13 -1.96 -4.34 -15.79
C GLU A 13 -1.82 -5.68 -15.04
N ARG A 14 -1.29 -5.66 -13.80
CA ARG A 14 -1.08 -6.83 -12.91
C ARG A 14 0.08 -7.76 -13.34
N HIS A 15 1.01 -7.30 -14.17
CA HIS A 15 2.08 -8.16 -14.68
C HIS A 15 3.23 -8.39 -13.68
N GLN A 16 3.47 -7.44 -12.78
CA GLN A 16 4.61 -7.46 -11.85
C GLN A 16 4.14 -7.42 -10.39
N PRO A 17 3.73 -8.56 -9.81
CA PRO A 17 3.29 -8.63 -8.43
C PRO A 17 4.43 -8.29 -7.45
N LEU A 18 4.07 -7.66 -6.34
CA LEU A 18 4.94 -7.28 -5.24
C LEU A 18 4.61 -8.15 -4.02
N ALA A 19 5.53 -9.06 -3.67
CA ALA A 19 5.43 -9.82 -2.44
C ALA A 19 5.93 -9.03 -1.21
N SER A 20 6.91 -8.15 -1.43
CA SER A 20 7.45 -7.20 -0.45
C SER A 20 7.94 -5.95 -1.17
N LEU A 21 8.04 -4.84 -0.42
CA LEU A 21 8.54 -3.57 -0.94
C LEU A 21 9.99 -3.36 -0.50
N ALA A 22 10.85 -3.08 -1.47
CA ALA A 22 12.19 -2.55 -1.26
C ALA A 22 12.20 -1.07 -1.64
N LEU A 23 12.28 -0.20 -0.64
CA LEU A 23 12.27 1.25 -0.82
C LEU A 23 13.62 1.82 -0.43
N ALA A 24 14.17 2.69 -1.26
CA ALA A 24 15.33 3.49 -0.89
C ALA A 24 14.87 4.70 -0.06
N GLY A 25 15.61 5.05 0.99
CA GLY A 25 15.36 6.25 1.79
C GLY A 25 15.26 7.50 0.90
N GLY A 26 14.31 8.38 1.20
CA GLY A 26 14.09 9.64 0.49
C GLY A 26 13.48 9.49 -0.92
N THR A 27 13.45 8.29 -1.48
CA THR A 27 12.99 8.04 -2.85
C THR A 27 11.50 7.75 -2.89
N VAL A 28 10.78 8.47 -3.74
CA VAL A 28 9.36 8.22 -3.98
C VAL A 28 9.18 7.04 -4.95
N THR A 29 8.33 6.09 -4.59
CA THR A 29 7.96 4.93 -5.39
C THR A 29 6.46 4.94 -5.66
N ARG A 30 6.06 4.57 -6.88
CA ARG A 30 4.65 4.35 -7.23
C ARG A 30 4.38 2.87 -7.38
N ILE A 31 3.28 2.40 -6.81
CA ILE A 31 2.77 1.04 -6.98
C ILE A 31 1.28 1.08 -7.32
N TRP A 32 0.72 -0.09 -7.64
CA TRP A 32 -0.69 -0.30 -7.89
C TRP A 32 -1.24 -1.33 -6.92
N VAL A 33 -2.40 -1.06 -6.35
CA VAL A 33 -3.12 -1.96 -5.46
C VAL A 33 -4.49 -2.24 -6.04
N GLY A 34 -4.95 -3.48 -5.96
CA GLY A 34 -6.27 -3.78 -6.49
C GLY A 34 -6.68 -5.22 -6.30
N THR A 35 -7.95 -5.45 -6.54
CA THR A 35 -8.51 -6.79 -6.66
C THR A 35 -8.16 -7.39 -8.02
N ASP A 36 -8.42 -8.68 -8.15
CA ASP A 36 -8.54 -9.30 -9.47
C ASP A 36 -9.59 -8.54 -10.31
N GLY A 37 -9.35 -8.43 -11.62
CA GLY A 37 -10.03 -7.48 -12.51
C GLY A 37 -11.54 -7.61 -12.60
N SER A 38 -12.10 -8.76 -12.25
CA SER A 38 -13.55 -9.00 -12.21
C SER A 38 -14.20 -8.68 -10.86
N LYS A 39 -13.40 -8.46 -9.81
CA LYS A 39 -13.88 -8.38 -8.42
C LYS A 39 -13.95 -6.95 -7.92
N VAL A 40 -14.95 -6.69 -7.10
CA VAL A 40 -15.09 -5.44 -6.35
C VAL A 40 -14.88 -5.75 -4.86
N ALA A 41 -14.07 -4.94 -4.18
CA ALA A 41 -13.84 -5.07 -2.75
C ALA A 41 -14.65 -4.04 -1.95
N MET A 42 -15.28 -4.49 -0.88
CA MET A 42 -15.89 -3.66 0.18
C MET A 42 -15.55 -4.22 1.56
N THR A 43 -15.73 -3.40 2.59
CA THR A 43 -15.74 -3.87 4.00
C THR A 43 -17.13 -4.41 4.37
N PRO A 44 -17.28 -5.30 5.36
CA PRO A 44 -18.59 -5.86 5.77
C PRO A 44 -19.62 -4.82 6.19
N SER A 45 -19.15 -3.76 6.85
CA SER A 45 -19.93 -2.69 7.46
C SER A 45 -20.03 -1.45 6.59
N GLY A 46 -19.41 -1.45 5.39
CA GLY A 46 -19.32 -0.27 4.54
C GLY A 46 -18.38 0.83 5.05
N GLU A 47 -17.56 0.54 6.05
CA GLU A 47 -16.48 1.43 6.47
C GLU A 47 -15.38 1.58 5.39
N THR A 48 -14.55 2.60 5.53
CA THR A 48 -13.47 2.88 4.58
C THR A 48 -12.42 1.77 4.59
N ILE A 49 -12.03 1.31 3.40
CA ILE A 49 -10.92 0.40 3.22
C ILE A 49 -9.62 1.17 3.49
N THR A 50 -8.81 0.65 4.40
CA THR A 50 -7.55 1.23 4.82
C THR A 50 -6.42 0.27 4.53
N LEU A 51 -5.37 0.77 3.89
CA LEU A 51 -4.10 0.09 3.73
C LEU A 51 -3.13 0.57 4.79
N THR A 52 -2.36 -0.34 5.35
CA THR A 52 -1.36 -0.05 6.38
C THR A 52 -0.04 -0.72 6.02
N ALA A 53 1.02 0.07 6.08
CA ALA A 53 2.39 -0.36 5.93
C ALA A 53 2.86 -1.02 7.24
N GLN A 54 3.42 -2.23 7.13
CA GLN A 54 3.88 -3.03 8.26
C GLN A 54 5.33 -3.44 8.07
N ALA A 55 6.15 -3.18 9.08
CA ALA A 55 7.51 -3.67 9.13
C ALA A 55 7.50 -5.18 9.42
N ILE A 56 8.17 -5.96 8.57
CA ILE A 56 8.27 -7.42 8.67
C ILE A 56 9.59 -7.85 9.32
N GLY A 57 10.47 -6.89 9.66
CA GLY A 57 11.78 -7.15 10.23
C GLY A 57 12.40 -5.90 10.84
N PRO A 58 13.54 -6.04 11.53
CA PRO A 58 14.25 -4.90 12.09
C PRO A 58 14.81 -3.99 10.99
N GLY A 59 14.95 -2.69 11.29
CA GLY A 59 15.63 -1.72 10.43
C GLY A 59 14.75 -0.65 9.78
N LEU A 60 13.45 -0.89 9.60
CA LEU A 60 12.52 0.13 9.09
C LEU A 60 11.29 0.25 9.99
N PRO A 61 11.14 1.34 10.77
CA PRO A 61 9.90 1.62 11.48
C PRO A 61 8.78 1.94 10.49
N ALA A 62 7.59 1.33 10.65
CA ALA A 62 6.43 1.65 9.82
C ALA A 62 6.06 3.14 9.88
N SER A 63 6.34 3.82 10.99
CA SER A 63 6.13 5.27 11.17
C SER A 63 6.96 6.16 10.24
N ARG A 64 8.02 5.61 9.61
CA ARG A 64 8.82 6.30 8.59
C ARG A 64 8.26 6.14 7.18
N VAL A 65 7.25 5.29 7.00
CA VAL A 65 6.63 5.06 5.70
C VAL A 65 5.47 6.04 5.54
N LYS A 66 5.45 6.73 4.40
CA LYS A 66 4.33 7.54 3.95
C LYS A 66 3.64 6.86 2.78
N LEU A 67 2.32 6.77 2.88
CA LEU A 67 1.40 6.33 1.84
C LEU A 67 0.51 7.50 1.42
N ALA A 68 0.24 7.62 0.12
CA ALA A 68 -0.72 8.57 -0.42
C ALA A 68 -1.37 8.08 -1.73
N ASN A 69 -2.53 8.65 -2.05
CA ASN A 69 -3.27 8.42 -3.30
C ASN A 69 -2.74 9.27 -4.48
N SER A 70 -1.75 10.13 -4.23
CA SER A 70 -1.19 11.09 -5.18
C SER A 70 0.17 11.57 -4.71
N LEU A 71 1.00 12.03 -5.64
CA LEU A 71 2.33 12.56 -5.31
C LEU A 71 2.25 13.82 -4.43
N SER A 72 1.27 14.69 -4.67
CA SER A 72 1.09 15.94 -3.91
C SER A 72 0.71 15.72 -2.45
N GLU A 73 -0.06 14.67 -2.16
CA GLU A 73 -0.48 14.35 -0.80
C GLU A 73 0.60 13.62 0.01
N LEU A 74 1.60 13.06 -0.66
CA LEU A 74 2.64 12.24 -0.04
C LEU A 74 3.40 12.95 1.09
N ALA A 75 3.61 14.26 0.98
CA ALA A 75 4.29 15.04 2.02
C ALA A 75 3.57 14.96 3.39
N HIS A 76 2.24 14.84 3.37
CA HIS A 76 1.36 14.75 4.54
C HIS A 76 0.89 13.30 4.81
N GLY A 77 1.36 12.35 4.01
CA GLY A 77 1.03 10.93 4.14
C GLY A 77 1.59 10.33 5.44
N ASN A 78 1.07 9.17 5.79
CA ASN A 78 1.52 8.39 6.94
C ASN A 78 1.51 6.90 6.58
N ALA A 79 1.79 6.03 7.55
CA ALA A 79 1.87 4.58 7.34
C ALA A 79 0.53 3.94 6.94
N SER A 80 -0.58 4.67 7.03
CA SER A 80 -1.92 4.22 6.67
C SER A 80 -2.58 5.14 5.66
N LEU A 81 -3.31 4.55 4.72
CA LEU A 81 -4.01 5.26 3.66
C LEU A 81 -5.42 4.70 3.48
N ALA A 82 -6.41 5.59 3.56
CA ALA A 82 -7.76 5.32 3.13
C ALA A 82 -7.84 5.32 1.59
N ILE A 83 -8.39 4.26 1.00
CA ILE A 83 -8.51 4.11 -0.47
C ILE A 83 -9.96 4.10 -0.96
N GLY A 84 -10.91 4.39 -0.06
CA GLY A 84 -12.35 4.45 -0.35
C GLY A 84 -13.15 3.31 0.29
N GLN A 85 -14.48 3.38 0.23
CA GLN A 85 -15.37 2.35 0.77
C GLN A 85 -15.54 1.16 -0.19
N VAL A 86 -15.40 1.41 -1.48
CA VAL A 86 -15.52 0.43 -2.55
C VAL A 86 -14.34 0.61 -3.50
N VAL A 87 -13.62 -0.48 -3.79
CA VAL A 87 -12.50 -0.48 -4.72
C VAL A 87 -12.79 -1.47 -5.84
N SER A 88 -12.81 -0.95 -7.07
CA SER A 88 -12.86 -1.74 -8.29
C SER A 88 -11.60 -1.48 -9.11
N GLY A 89 -10.98 -2.55 -9.61
CA GLY A 89 -9.78 -2.43 -10.43
C GLY A 89 -8.52 -2.05 -9.64
N MET A 90 -7.65 -1.26 -10.28
CA MET A 90 -6.33 -0.87 -9.76
C MET A 90 -6.27 0.59 -9.36
N GLN A 91 -5.76 0.84 -8.15
CA GLN A 91 -5.51 2.15 -7.59
C GLN A 91 -4.01 2.42 -7.53
N ALA A 92 -3.58 3.56 -8.06
CA ALA A 92 -2.21 4.02 -7.93
C ALA A 92 -1.97 4.54 -6.51
N LEU A 93 -0.85 4.13 -5.91
CA LEU A 93 -0.39 4.58 -4.61
C LEU A 93 1.04 5.11 -4.71
N TRP A 94 1.34 6.13 -3.93
CA TRP A 94 2.66 6.71 -3.78
C TRP A 94 3.20 6.39 -2.40
N LEU A 95 4.48 6.02 -2.36
CA LEU A 95 5.18 5.56 -1.19
C LEU A 95 6.51 6.28 -1.05
N GLN A 96 6.88 6.61 0.18
CA GLN A 96 8.21 7.11 0.49
C GLN A 96 8.60 6.63 1.88
N VAL A 97 9.88 6.30 2.05
CA VAL A 97 10.50 6.16 3.37
C VAL A 97 11.19 7.47 3.69
N GLU A 98 10.82 8.09 4.81
CA GLU A 98 11.57 9.21 5.37
C GLU A 98 12.94 8.71 5.83
N ASP A 99 13.99 9.23 5.22
CA ASP A 99 15.40 8.88 5.46
C ASP A 99 16.03 9.61 6.65
N ALA A 100 15.33 10.60 7.23
CA ALA A 100 15.81 11.34 8.39
C ALA A 100 16.12 10.41 9.58
N GLY A 101 17.43 10.19 9.81
CA GLY A 101 17.94 9.33 10.88
C GLY A 101 17.83 7.83 10.60
N LEU A 102 17.72 7.43 9.33
CA LEU A 102 17.93 6.05 8.90
C LEU A 102 19.29 5.92 8.19
N ASP A 103 19.90 4.74 8.27
CA ASP A 103 21.13 4.46 7.54
C ASP A 103 20.87 4.39 6.04
N ASP A 104 21.78 4.92 5.22
CA ASP A 104 21.68 4.84 3.76
C ASP A 104 21.48 3.39 3.29
N GLY A 105 20.43 3.14 2.51
CA GLY A 105 20.18 1.80 2.00
C GLY A 105 18.78 1.55 1.44
N GLN A 106 18.56 0.30 1.02
CA GLN A 106 17.25 -0.21 0.63
C GLN A 106 16.60 -0.96 1.81
N TYR A 107 15.37 -0.60 2.12
CA TYR A 107 14.57 -1.24 3.15
C TYR A 107 13.57 -2.20 2.50
N ALA A 108 13.89 -3.50 2.53
CA ALA A 108 13.10 -4.57 1.89
C ALA A 108 12.08 -5.25 2.82
N ASN A 109 12.05 -4.87 4.10
CA ASN A 109 11.25 -5.50 5.15
C ASN A 109 9.89 -4.83 5.34
N LEU A 110 9.20 -4.51 4.24
CA LEU A 110 7.91 -3.81 4.28
C LEU A 110 6.83 -4.60 3.57
N SER A 111 5.69 -4.78 4.26
CA SER A 111 4.45 -5.33 3.71
C SER A 111 3.35 -4.27 3.73
N LEU A 112 2.38 -4.42 2.84
CA LEU A 112 1.14 -3.65 2.87
C LEU A 112 -0.02 -4.62 3.14
N VAL A 113 -0.87 -4.26 4.09
CA VAL A 113 -2.05 -5.04 4.42
C VAL A 113 -3.27 -4.14 4.45
N SER A 114 -4.43 -4.68 4.10
CA SER A 114 -5.70 -4.00 4.29
C SER A 114 -6.38 -4.46 5.57
N ASN A 115 -7.36 -3.69 6.05
CA ASN A 115 -8.43 -4.24 6.87
C ASN A 115 -9.21 -5.34 6.11
N ALA A 116 -10.10 -6.04 6.81
CA ALA A 116 -10.87 -7.13 6.22
C ALA A 116 -11.79 -6.61 5.10
N ILE A 117 -11.61 -7.18 3.91
CA ILE A 117 -12.39 -6.87 2.71
C ILE A 117 -13.01 -8.12 2.13
N TYR A 118 -14.12 -7.94 1.43
CA TYR A 118 -14.96 -8.99 0.88
C TYR A 118 -15.38 -8.65 -0.53
N GLU A 119 -15.59 -9.69 -1.32
CA GLU A 119 -16.19 -9.59 -2.64
C GLU A 119 -17.66 -9.17 -2.51
N VAL A 120 -18.01 -8.09 -3.22
CA VAL A 120 -19.38 -7.58 -3.35
C VAL A 120 -20.19 -8.49 -4.26
#